data_AF-A0A357NGE4-F1
#
_entry.id   AF-A0A357NGE4-F1
#
_cell.length_a   1.000
_cell.length_b   1.000
_cell.length_c   1.000
_cell.angle_alpha   90.00
_cell.angle_beta   90.00
_cell.angle_gamma   90.00
#
_symmetry.space_group_name_H-M   'P 1'
#
loop_
_entity.id
_entity.type
_entity.pdbx_description
1 polymer ?
#
loop_
_entity_poly.entity_id
_entity_poly.type
_entity_poly.pdbx_seq_one_letter_code
_entity_poly.pdbx_strand_id
1 'polypeptide(L)'
;MLDYKLRLVSILIVLTVLVIGCLVLDYFHLRRRPWRPGLYLGILGIAGAVFLTSNAVLPTSLFYGAVVYQGPSVEKLVALTYDDGPNPPYTLQILDILDKYSVKATFFLVGENVRTYPEVARTIVQRGHQVGNHTFHHEDLLKLNRTQMDKEIDATTELIEAATGVSPKVFRPPHGFRDPVVLEQAKERNLRVVQWSVMPRDWKKPGAEVIAERVVRQVHNGAIILMHDGDGLNHGGDRSQSVTATELVIQRLQQQGYRFVTIDELLASNR
;
A
#
# COMPACT_ATOMS: atom_id res chain seq x y z
N MET A 1 3.24 23.60 -22.66
CA MET A 1 2.01 22.96 -22.18
C MET A 1 2.22 22.71 -20.69
N LEU A 2 1.53 23.45 -19.80
CA LEU A 2 1.71 23.27 -18.36
C LEU A 2 1.37 21.81 -18.02
N ASP A 3 2.33 21.07 -17.44
CA ASP A 3 2.15 19.68 -17.00
C ASP A 3 1.23 19.69 -15.77
N TYR A 4 -0.09 19.72 -16.02
CA TYR A 4 -1.13 19.95 -15.01
C TYR A 4 -1.38 18.78 -14.06
N LYS A 5 -0.39 17.93 -13.81
CA LYS A 5 -0.47 16.92 -12.75
C LYS A 5 0.13 17.48 -11.48
N LEU A 6 -0.56 18.48 -10.93
CA LEU A 6 -0.18 19.08 -9.66
C LEU A 6 -0.10 17.99 -8.59
N ARG A 7 1.04 17.97 -7.90
CA ARG A 7 1.23 17.15 -6.70
C ARG A 7 0.22 17.55 -5.63
N LEU A 8 -0.27 16.58 -4.88
CA LEU A 8 -1.19 16.85 -3.78
C LEU A 8 -0.59 17.89 -2.81
N VAL A 9 0.69 17.76 -2.47
CA VAL A 9 1.39 18.72 -1.61
C VAL A 9 1.35 20.15 -2.19
N SER A 10 1.54 20.31 -3.50
CA SER A 10 1.45 21.62 -4.16
C SER A 10 0.03 22.20 -4.08
N ILE A 11 -1.00 21.37 -4.28
CA ILE A 11 -2.41 21.79 -4.16
C ILE A 11 -2.71 22.26 -2.74
N LEU A 12 -2.25 21.51 -1.73
CA LEU A 12 -2.48 21.85 -0.32
C LEU A 12 -1.77 23.14 0.09
N ILE A 13 -0.56 23.41 -0.43
CA ILE A 13 0.15 24.67 -0.20
C ILE A 13 -0.64 25.84 -0.78
N VAL A 14 -1.08 25.74 -2.04
CA VAL A 14 -1.87 26.79 -2.69
C VAL A 14 -3.18 27.04 -1.93
N LEU A 15 -3.91 25.98 -1.57
CA LEU A 15 -5.14 26.08 -0.77
C LEU A 15 -4.87 26.77 0.57
N THR A 16 -3.78 26.43 1.25
CA THR A 16 -3.41 27.03 2.54
C THR A 16 -3.15 28.53 2.40
N VAL A 17 -2.37 28.93 1.39
CA VAL A 17 -2.10 30.36 1.12
C VAL A 17 -3.39 31.11 0.80
N LEU A 18 -4.27 30.53 -0.01
CA LEU A 18 -5.57 31.12 -0.35
C LEU A 18 -6.47 31.28 0.88
N VAL A 19 -6.55 30.26 1.74
CA VAL A 19 -7.33 30.29 2.99
C VAL A 19 -6.81 31.38 3.93
N ILE A 20 -5.49 31.45 4.14
CA ILE A 20 -4.88 32.47 4.99
C ILE A 20 -5.15 33.87 4.43
N GLY A 21 -4.96 34.07 3.12
CA GLY A 21 -5.25 35.35 2.47
C GLY A 21 -6.71 35.78 2.65
N CYS A 22 -7.65 34.85 2.45
CA CYS A 22 -9.08 35.09 2.65
C CYS A 22 -9.41 35.49 4.10
N LEU A 23 -8.86 34.78 5.08
CA LEU A 23 -9.08 35.08 6.50
C LEU A 23 -8.47 36.43 6.91
N VAL A 24 -7.30 36.79 6.37
CA VAL A 24 -6.66 38.09 6.60
C VAL A 24 -7.51 39.22 6.03
N LEU A 25 -8.04 39.07 4.81
CA LEU A 25 -8.94 40.06 4.21
C LEU A 25 -10.20 40.25 5.05
N ASP A 26 -10.81 39.15 5.52
CA ASP A 26 -11.95 39.17 6.42
C ASP A 26 -11.62 39.86 7.75
N TYR A 27 -10.44 39.63 8.34
CA TYR A 27 -10.00 40.30 9.56
C TYR A 27 -9.95 41.82 9.41
N PHE A 28 -9.42 42.32 8.29
CA PHE A 28 -9.40 43.76 8.01
C PHE A 28 -10.80 44.32 7.67
N HIS A 29 -11.68 43.53 7.06
CA HIS A 29 -13.06 43.92 6.72
C HIS A 29 -14.07 43.77 7.86
N LEU A 30 -13.77 42.96 8.87
CA LEU A 30 -14.52 42.80 10.13
C LEU A 30 -14.68 44.13 10.87
N ARG A 31 -13.79 45.08 10.64
CA ARG A 31 -13.90 46.44 11.17
C ARG A 31 -15.02 47.26 10.51
N ARG A 32 -15.68 46.76 9.44
CA ARG A 32 -16.57 47.56 8.58
C ARG A 32 -17.91 46.94 8.15
N ARG A 33 -18.15 45.61 8.19
CA ARG A 33 -19.45 44.99 7.74
C ARG A 33 -19.74 43.60 8.36
N PRO A 34 -20.99 43.08 8.30
CA PRO A 34 -21.38 41.79 8.87
C PRO A 34 -21.10 40.54 8.00
N TRP A 35 -20.79 40.68 6.71
CA TRP A 35 -20.58 39.54 5.80
C TRP A 35 -19.11 39.07 5.77
N ARG A 36 -18.87 37.75 5.83
CA ARG A 36 -17.54 37.12 6.04
C ARG A 36 -17.17 36.11 4.95
N PRO A 37 -16.99 36.53 3.68
CA PRO A 37 -16.71 35.62 2.58
C PRO A 37 -15.40 34.84 2.78
N GLY A 38 -14.40 35.44 3.43
CA GLY A 38 -13.13 34.77 3.70
C GLY A 38 -13.23 33.63 4.70
N LEU A 39 -14.12 33.72 5.69
CA LEU A 39 -14.45 32.63 6.61
C LEU A 39 -15.07 31.45 5.84
N TYR A 40 -16.04 31.69 4.97
CA TYR A 40 -16.68 30.64 4.20
C TYR A 40 -15.71 29.96 3.22
N LEU A 41 -14.87 30.76 2.54
CA LEU A 41 -13.79 30.23 1.69
C LEU A 41 -12.74 29.47 2.52
N GLY A 42 -12.46 29.90 3.75
CA GLY A 42 -11.60 29.20 4.69
C GLY A 42 -12.15 27.82 5.05
N ILE A 43 -13.43 27.74 5.42
CA ILE A 43 -14.11 26.47 5.70
C ILE A 43 -14.09 25.55 4.47
N LEU A 44 -14.40 26.10 3.29
CA LEU A 44 -14.38 25.34 2.04
C LEU A 44 -12.98 24.82 1.70
N GLY A 45 -11.93 25.64 1.91
CA GLY A 45 -10.55 25.24 1.69
C GLY A 45 -10.10 24.14 2.65
N ILE A 46 -10.47 24.22 3.93
CA ILE A 46 -10.21 23.16 4.92
C ILE A 46 -10.95 21.87 4.53
N ALA A 47 -12.24 21.96 4.18
CA ALA A 47 -13.02 20.81 3.73
C ALA A 47 -12.42 20.17 2.47
N GLY A 48 -11.97 20.99 1.52
CA GLY A 48 -11.26 20.54 0.32
C GLY A 48 -9.94 19.85 0.65
N ALA A 49 -9.14 20.41 1.56
CA ALA A 49 -7.88 19.79 2.00
C ALA A 49 -8.12 18.44 2.69
N VAL A 50 -9.10 18.35 3.60
CA VAL A 50 -9.50 17.09 4.25
C VAL A 50 -9.98 16.07 3.22
N PHE A 51 -10.80 16.48 2.26
CA PHE A 51 -11.27 15.61 1.19
C PHE A 51 -10.11 15.07 0.34
N LEU A 52 -9.21 15.94 -0.12
CA LEU A 52 -8.07 15.56 -0.96
C LEU A 52 -7.09 14.64 -0.22
N THR A 53 -6.75 14.96 1.03
CA THR A 53 -5.84 14.14 1.86
C THR A 53 -6.46 12.80 2.23
N SER A 54 -7.75 12.77 2.60
CA SER A 54 -8.45 11.51 2.90
C SER A 54 -8.43 10.57 1.69
N ASN A 55 -8.67 11.09 0.49
CA ASN A 55 -8.64 10.30 -0.73
C ASN A 55 -7.24 9.78 -1.11
N ALA A 56 -6.17 10.39 -0.59
CA ALA A 56 -4.80 9.92 -0.83
C ALA A 56 -4.40 8.77 0.09
N VAL A 57 -5.04 8.65 1.26
CA VAL A 57 -4.66 7.68 2.31
C VAL A 57 -5.66 6.55 2.48
N LEU A 58 -6.94 6.73 2.14
CA LEU A 58 -7.95 5.68 2.23
C LEU A 58 -7.68 4.58 1.20
N PRO A 59 -7.41 3.31 1.58
CA PRO A 59 -7.02 2.25 0.63
C PRO A 59 -8.04 1.98 -0.49
N THR A 60 -9.33 2.20 -0.20
CA THR A 60 -10.45 1.95 -1.12
C THR A 60 -10.79 3.13 -2.03
N SER A 61 -10.14 4.29 -1.83
CA SER A 61 -10.35 5.48 -2.66
C SER A 61 -9.87 5.26 -4.10
N LEU A 62 -10.76 5.59 -5.05
CA LEU A 62 -10.49 5.62 -6.50
C LEU A 62 -10.41 7.05 -7.05
N PHE A 63 -10.44 8.07 -6.18
CA PHE A 63 -10.55 9.47 -6.59
C PHE A 63 -9.40 9.94 -7.48
N TYR A 64 -8.16 9.53 -7.17
CA TYR A 64 -6.99 9.89 -7.97
C TYR A 64 -6.76 8.98 -9.18
N GLY A 65 -7.45 7.84 -9.24
CA GLY A 65 -7.32 6.84 -10.29
C GLY A 65 -7.58 5.42 -9.79
N ALA A 66 -7.58 4.48 -10.73
CA ALA A 66 -7.87 3.08 -10.44
C ALA A 66 -6.77 2.45 -9.57
N VAL A 67 -7.19 1.78 -8.49
CA VAL A 67 -6.34 0.92 -7.66
C VAL A 67 -7.07 -0.40 -7.40
N VAL A 68 -6.32 -1.45 -7.12
CA VAL A 68 -6.85 -2.76 -6.75
C VAL A 68 -6.81 -2.88 -5.22
N TYR A 69 -7.95 -2.72 -4.54
CA TYR A 69 -8.05 -2.94 -3.09
C TYR A 69 -8.80 -4.22 -2.72
N GLN A 70 -9.50 -4.82 -3.68
CA GLN A 70 -10.16 -6.12 -3.58
C GLN A 70 -10.27 -6.77 -4.96
N GLY A 71 -10.44 -8.09 -5.00
CA GLY A 71 -10.77 -8.86 -6.19
C GLY A 71 -12.27 -8.82 -6.53
N PRO A 72 -12.65 -9.18 -7.76
CA PRO A 72 -14.04 -9.22 -8.22
C PRO A 72 -14.80 -10.49 -7.78
N SER A 73 -14.15 -11.41 -7.08
CA SER A 73 -14.64 -12.78 -6.88
C SER A 73 -15.92 -12.85 -6.03
N VAL A 74 -16.94 -13.52 -6.56
CA VAL A 74 -18.10 -14.00 -5.79
C VAL A 74 -17.77 -15.25 -4.98
N GLU A 75 -16.65 -15.92 -5.29
CA GLU A 75 -16.16 -17.09 -4.57
C GLU A 75 -15.39 -16.66 -3.32
N LYS A 76 -15.21 -17.61 -2.39
CA LYS A 76 -14.40 -17.41 -1.18
C LYS A 76 -12.90 -17.42 -1.52
N LEU A 77 -12.44 -16.47 -2.34
CA LEU A 77 -11.02 -16.24 -2.62
C LEU A 77 -10.50 -15.05 -1.82
N VAL A 78 -9.30 -15.17 -1.28
CA VAL A 78 -8.57 -14.07 -0.61
C VAL A 78 -7.11 -14.04 -1.05
N ALA A 79 -6.52 -12.85 -1.10
CA ALA A 79 -5.08 -12.69 -1.30
C ALA A 79 -4.41 -12.27 0.01
N LEU A 80 -3.51 -13.12 0.50
CA LEU A 80 -2.62 -12.78 1.60
C LEU A 80 -1.40 -12.08 1.03
N THR A 81 -1.12 -10.87 1.55
CA THR A 81 -0.02 -10.03 1.06
C THR A 81 0.90 -9.61 2.19
N TYR A 82 2.19 -9.53 1.89
CA TYR A 82 3.24 -9.14 2.83
C TYR A 82 4.04 -7.97 2.26
N ASP A 83 4.19 -6.92 3.07
CA ASP A 83 5.00 -5.75 2.75
C ASP A 83 6.31 -5.76 3.54
N ASP A 84 7.27 -4.99 3.01
CA ASP A 84 8.57 -4.64 3.60
C ASP A 84 9.67 -5.71 3.54
N GLY A 85 9.37 -6.94 3.12
CA GLY A 85 10.39 -7.96 2.92
C GLY A 85 11.41 -7.65 1.80
N PRO A 86 12.44 -8.49 1.64
CA PRO A 86 12.75 -9.66 2.47
C PRO A 86 13.41 -9.29 3.81
N ASN A 87 13.07 -10.03 4.87
CA ASN A 87 13.55 -9.81 6.24
C ASN A 87 13.72 -11.15 6.98
N PRO A 88 14.85 -11.85 6.78
CA PRO A 88 15.13 -13.07 7.52
C PRO A 88 15.32 -12.80 9.03
N PRO A 89 14.92 -13.73 9.92
CA PRO A 89 14.39 -15.07 9.61
C PRO A 89 12.89 -15.09 9.30
N TYR A 90 12.17 -13.99 9.50
CA TYR A 90 10.71 -13.97 9.52
C TYR A 90 10.07 -14.24 8.15
N THR A 91 10.62 -13.69 7.06
CA THR A 91 10.17 -14.03 5.70
C THR A 91 10.26 -15.53 5.45
N LEU A 92 11.37 -16.17 5.82
CA LEU A 92 11.56 -17.62 5.62
C LEU A 92 10.59 -18.45 6.45
N GLN A 93 10.34 -18.06 7.71
CA GLN A 93 9.36 -18.72 8.57
C GLN A 93 7.92 -18.59 8.02
N ILE A 94 7.57 -17.43 7.46
CA ILE A 94 6.29 -17.25 6.76
C ILE A 94 6.20 -18.20 5.57
N LEU A 95 7.24 -18.29 4.73
CA LEU A 95 7.27 -19.20 3.59
C LEU A 95 7.07 -20.67 4.02
N ASP A 96 7.72 -21.10 5.10
CA ASP A 96 7.56 -22.46 5.63
C ASP A 96 6.12 -22.74 6.09
N ILE A 97 5.45 -21.75 6.70
CA ILE A 97 4.03 -21.85 7.06
C ILE A 97 3.16 -21.91 5.80
N LEU A 98 3.41 -21.06 4.81
CA LEU A 98 2.62 -21.05 3.57
C LEU A 98 2.73 -22.40 2.83
N ASP A 99 3.92 -22.99 2.77
CA ASP A 99 4.13 -24.32 2.20
C ASP A 99 3.39 -25.42 3.00
N LYS A 100 3.47 -25.39 4.33
CA LYS A 100 2.75 -26.33 5.22
C LYS A 100 1.24 -26.38 4.92
N TYR A 101 0.64 -25.24 4.58
CA TYR A 101 -0.78 -25.14 4.28
C TYR A 101 -1.13 -25.12 2.78
N SER A 102 -0.14 -25.33 1.90
CA SER A 102 -0.30 -25.27 0.44
C SER A 102 -0.94 -23.95 -0.03
N VAL A 103 -0.53 -22.84 0.57
CA VAL A 103 -1.03 -21.49 0.30
C VAL A 103 -0.01 -20.70 -0.51
N LYS A 104 -0.47 -19.93 -1.49
CA LYS A 104 0.33 -18.90 -2.17
C LYS A 104 -0.07 -17.50 -1.71
N ALA A 105 0.87 -16.58 -1.82
CA ALA A 105 0.79 -15.22 -1.29
C ALA A 105 1.53 -14.27 -2.25
N THR A 106 1.37 -12.96 -2.02
CA THR A 106 2.10 -11.92 -2.77
C THR A 106 2.98 -11.11 -1.83
N PHE A 107 4.27 -10.97 -2.15
CA PHE A 107 5.24 -10.21 -1.35
C PHE A 107 5.63 -8.93 -2.09
N PHE A 108 5.32 -7.76 -1.51
CA PHE A 108 5.75 -6.47 -2.01
C PHE A 108 7.11 -6.14 -1.41
N LEU A 109 8.15 -6.26 -2.25
CA LEU A 109 9.53 -6.22 -1.79
C LEU A 109 10.11 -4.80 -1.87
N VAL A 110 10.82 -4.42 -0.82
CA VAL A 110 11.60 -3.19 -0.77
C VAL A 110 12.96 -3.44 -1.43
N GLY A 111 13.33 -2.59 -2.40
CA GLY A 111 14.53 -2.78 -3.22
C GLY A 111 15.81 -2.90 -2.40
N GLU A 112 15.99 -2.05 -1.40
CA GLU A 112 17.15 -2.12 -0.49
C GLU A 112 17.23 -3.47 0.24
N ASN A 113 16.08 -4.03 0.64
CA ASN A 113 16.02 -5.34 1.29
C ASN A 113 16.32 -6.48 0.31
N VAL A 114 15.87 -6.38 -0.95
CA VAL A 114 16.24 -7.33 -2.02
C VAL A 114 17.74 -7.29 -2.30
N ARG A 115 18.35 -6.10 -2.29
CA ARG A 115 19.80 -5.93 -2.45
C ARG A 115 20.58 -6.62 -1.34
N THR A 116 20.08 -6.55 -0.10
CA THR A 116 20.70 -7.18 1.06
C THR A 116 20.47 -8.70 1.10
N TYR A 117 19.28 -9.17 0.71
CA TYR A 117 18.87 -10.58 0.80
C TYR A 117 18.33 -11.15 -0.53
N PRO A 118 19.11 -11.12 -1.62
CA PRO A 118 18.65 -11.55 -2.94
C PRO A 118 18.27 -13.04 -2.99
N GLU A 119 18.91 -13.87 -2.17
CA GLU A 119 18.60 -15.29 -2.03
C GLU A 119 17.21 -15.54 -1.42
N VAL A 120 16.77 -14.69 -0.49
CA VAL A 120 15.44 -14.80 0.11
C VAL A 120 14.39 -14.38 -0.92
N ALA A 121 14.61 -13.29 -1.66
CA ALA A 121 13.75 -12.90 -2.78
C ALA A 121 13.62 -14.01 -3.82
N ARG A 122 14.73 -14.67 -4.18
CA ARG A 122 14.71 -15.83 -5.09
C ARG A 122 13.90 -16.99 -4.52
N THR A 123 14.04 -17.26 -3.23
CA THR A 123 13.30 -18.33 -2.54
C THR A 123 11.79 -18.09 -2.58
N ILE A 124 11.34 -16.84 -2.40
CA ILE A 124 9.91 -16.46 -2.51
C ILE A 124 9.36 -16.90 -3.88
N VAL A 125 10.04 -16.57 -4.98
CA VAL A 125 9.60 -16.93 -6.33
C VAL A 125 9.73 -18.43 -6.60
N GLN A 126 10.82 -19.08 -6.17
CA GLN A 126 11.03 -20.53 -6.35
C GLN A 126 9.95 -21.36 -5.66
N ARG A 127 9.42 -20.89 -4.53
CA ARG A 127 8.29 -21.50 -3.82
C ARG A 127 6.93 -21.13 -4.44
N GLY A 128 6.90 -20.42 -5.57
CA GLY A 128 5.70 -20.14 -6.34
C GLY A 128 4.85 -18.98 -5.81
N HIS A 129 5.42 -18.10 -4.98
CA HIS A 129 4.74 -16.88 -4.55
C HIS A 129 4.92 -15.77 -5.58
N GLN A 130 3.97 -14.84 -5.62
CA GLN A 130 4.07 -13.64 -6.45
C GLN A 130 4.96 -12.59 -5.75
N VAL A 131 5.75 -11.85 -6.53
CA VAL A 131 6.47 -10.67 -6.05
C VAL A 131 5.92 -9.38 -6.66
N GLY A 132 5.92 -8.32 -5.87
CA GLY A 132 5.52 -6.97 -6.24
C GLY A 132 6.59 -5.96 -5.86
N ASN A 133 6.52 -4.77 -6.46
CA ASN A 133 7.42 -3.66 -6.17
C ASN A 133 6.89 -2.85 -4.97
N HIS A 134 7.76 -2.53 -4.01
CA HIS A 134 7.45 -1.70 -2.85
C HIS A 134 8.41 -0.51 -2.66
N THR A 135 8.88 0.09 -3.76
CA THR A 135 9.92 1.15 -3.80
C THR A 135 11.27 0.68 -3.25
N PHE A 136 12.29 1.51 -3.30
CA PHE A 136 13.65 1.13 -2.94
C PHE A 136 13.94 1.39 -1.47
N HIS A 137 13.60 2.58 -0.99
CA HIS A 137 13.86 3.05 0.37
C HIS A 137 12.61 3.10 1.26
N HIS A 138 11.44 2.68 0.74
CA HIS A 138 10.16 2.75 1.46
C HIS A 138 9.83 4.22 1.87
N GLU A 139 10.10 5.17 0.97
CA GLU A 139 9.80 6.58 1.21
C GLU A 139 8.32 6.93 0.97
N ASP A 140 7.84 7.95 1.67
CA ASP A 140 6.55 8.58 1.36
C ASP A 140 6.63 9.28 0.00
N LEU A 141 6.11 8.60 -1.02
CA LEU A 141 6.11 9.07 -2.40
C LEU A 141 5.45 10.44 -2.56
N LEU A 142 4.51 10.85 -1.70
CA LEU A 142 3.90 12.18 -1.79
C LEU A 142 4.91 13.32 -1.58
N LYS A 143 6.06 13.04 -0.95
CA LYS A 143 7.15 14.01 -0.71
C LYS A 143 8.20 14.05 -1.82
N LEU A 144 8.23 13.04 -2.67
CA LEU A 144 9.22 12.91 -3.74
C LEU A 144 8.79 13.62 -5.01
N ASN A 145 9.71 14.18 -5.79
CA ASN A 145 9.41 14.59 -7.16
C ASN A 145 9.39 13.38 -8.12
N ARG A 146 9.00 13.58 -9.39
CA ARG A 146 8.91 12.49 -10.38
C ARG A 146 10.22 11.72 -10.54
N THR A 147 11.34 12.41 -10.75
CA THR A 147 12.64 11.77 -10.97
C THR A 147 13.11 10.97 -9.76
N GLN A 148 12.76 11.39 -8.55
CA GLN A 148 13.01 10.60 -7.34
C GLN A 148 12.13 9.35 -7.31
N MET A 149 10.84 9.46 -7.64
CA MET A 149 9.96 8.29 -7.77
C MET A 149 10.44 7.30 -8.83
N ASP A 150 10.95 7.81 -9.95
CA ASP A 150 11.48 6.97 -11.04
C ASP A 150 12.58 6.07 -10.49
N LYS A 151 13.55 6.66 -9.79
CA LYS A 151 14.65 5.92 -9.15
C LYS A 151 14.15 4.89 -8.14
N GLU A 152 13.17 5.26 -7.32
CA GLU A 152 12.58 4.36 -6.31
C GLU A 152 11.92 3.13 -6.95
N ILE A 153 11.18 3.31 -8.04
CA ILE A 153 10.42 2.22 -8.67
C ILE A 153 11.32 1.40 -9.60
N ASP A 154 12.15 2.06 -10.41
CA ASP A 154 12.99 1.40 -11.42
C ASP A 154 14.09 0.57 -10.77
N ALA A 155 14.83 1.13 -9.80
CA ALA A 155 15.90 0.40 -9.13
C ALA A 155 15.37 -0.85 -8.39
N THR A 156 14.18 -0.77 -7.80
CA THR A 156 13.55 -1.93 -7.17
C THR A 156 13.12 -2.98 -8.20
N THR A 157 12.60 -2.55 -9.35
CA THR A 157 12.21 -3.47 -10.43
C THR A 157 13.44 -4.23 -10.95
N GLU A 158 14.53 -3.50 -11.24
CA GLU A 158 15.80 -4.07 -11.70
C GLU A 158 16.38 -5.08 -10.68
N LEU A 159 16.34 -4.75 -9.39
CA LEU A 159 16.83 -5.65 -8.35
C LEU A 159 15.98 -6.91 -8.19
N ILE A 160 14.65 -6.79 -8.23
CA ILE A 160 13.75 -7.95 -8.19
C ILE A 160 14.00 -8.86 -9.40
N GLU A 161 14.10 -8.29 -10.61
CA GLU A 161 14.39 -9.02 -11.83
C GLU A 161 15.76 -9.72 -11.77
N ALA A 162 16.80 -9.02 -11.34
CA ALA A 162 18.14 -9.58 -11.22
C ALA A 162 18.22 -10.72 -10.18
N ALA A 163 17.52 -10.60 -9.05
CA ALA A 163 17.54 -11.61 -8.00
C ALA A 163 16.72 -12.86 -8.36
N THR A 164 15.57 -12.66 -9.02
CA THR A 164 14.51 -13.68 -9.15
C THR A 164 14.25 -14.15 -10.58
N GLY A 165 14.68 -13.39 -11.60
CA GLY A 165 14.30 -13.61 -12.99
C GLY A 165 12.86 -13.21 -13.33
N VAL A 166 12.13 -12.60 -12.40
CA VAL A 166 10.73 -12.19 -12.56
C VAL A 166 10.59 -10.68 -12.49
N SER A 167 9.92 -10.11 -13.48
CA SER A 167 9.52 -8.70 -13.48
C SER A 167 8.21 -8.50 -12.70
N PRO A 168 8.18 -7.66 -11.65
CA PRO A 168 6.95 -7.39 -10.90
C PRO A 168 5.91 -6.69 -11.79
N LYS A 169 4.65 -7.14 -11.73
CA LYS A 169 3.51 -6.51 -12.44
C LYS A 169 2.55 -5.76 -11.52
N VAL A 170 2.81 -5.82 -10.23
CA VAL A 170 2.04 -5.20 -9.18
C VAL A 170 2.95 -4.34 -8.33
N PHE A 171 2.43 -3.21 -7.89
CA PHE A 171 3.15 -2.21 -7.12
C PHE A 171 2.27 -1.76 -5.96
N ARG A 172 2.85 -1.64 -4.77
CA ARG A 172 2.19 -1.04 -3.63
C ARG A 172 2.98 0.20 -3.20
N PRO A 173 2.38 1.39 -3.17
CA PRO A 173 3.06 2.56 -2.62
C PRO A 173 3.25 2.38 -1.11
N PRO A 174 4.42 2.75 -0.55
CA PRO A 174 4.63 2.80 0.89
C PRO A 174 3.49 3.55 1.60
N HIS A 175 3.06 3.01 2.74
CA HIS A 175 1.91 3.50 3.52
C HIS A 175 0.55 3.52 2.79
N GLY A 176 0.48 3.03 1.54
CA GLY A 176 -0.70 3.12 0.68
C GLY A 176 -0.97 4.52 0.15
N PHE A 177 -0.04 5.48 0.33
CA PHE A 177 -0.26 6.88 -0.05
C PHE A 177 -0.12 7.08 -1.56
N ARG A 178 -1.06 7.82 -2.17
CA ARG A 178 -1.00 8.12 -3.59
C ARG A 178 -1.65 9.45 -3.96
N ASP A 179 -1.13 10.05 -5.02
CA ASP A 179 -1.71 11.15 -5.76
C ASP A 179 -1.71 10.80 -7.26
N PRO A 180 -2.24 11.66 -8.15
CA PRO A 180 -2.28 11.36 -9.58
C PRO A 180 -0.91 11.07 -10.21
N VAL A 181 0.17 11.65 -9.66
CA VAL A 181 1.53 11.44 -10.18
C VAL A 181 2.03 10.06 -9.79
N VAL A 182 1.80 9.60 -8.56
CA VAL A 182 2.12 8.22 -8.15
C VAL A 182 1.41 7.20 -9.06
N LEU A 183 0.12 7.40 -9.34
CA LEU A 183 -0.65 6.47 -10.15
C LEU A 183 -0.23 6.48 -11.63
N GLU A 184 0.17 7.64 -12.15
CA GLU A 184 0.74 7.70 -13.49
C GLU A 184 2.11 7.03 -13.57
N GLN A 185 3.00 7.26 -12.59
CA GLN A 185 4.33 6.63 -12.58
C GLN A 185 4.24 5.10 -12.59
N ALA A 186 3.25 4.55 -11.87
CA ALA A 186 2.94 3.13 -11.94
C ALA A 186 2.41 2.72 -13.33
N LYS A 187 1.50 3.51 -13.91
CA LYS A 187 0.92 3.25 -15.24
C LYS A 187 1.96 3.28 -16.37
N GLU A 188 2.89 4.24 -16.36
CA GLU A 188 3.98 4.35 -17.35
C GLU A 188 4.84 3.09 -17.39
N ARG A 189 4.93 2.36 -16.27
CA ARG A 189 5.65 1.10 -16.10
C ARG A 189 4.79 -0.15 -16.22
N ASN A 190 3.51 0.00 -16.59
CA ASN A 190 2.52 -1.08 -16.63
C ASN A 190 2.33 -1.82 -15.28
N LEU A 191 2.60 -1.12 -14.17
CA LEU A 191 2.40 -1.64 -12.82
C LEU A 191 0.97 -1.37 -12.35
N ARG A 192 0.29 -2.41 -11.88
CA ARG A 192 -1.01 -2.25 -11.21
C ARG A 192 -0.79 -1.85 -9.76
N VAL A 193 -1.40 -0.73 -9.35
CA VAL A 193 -1.36 -0.25 -7.97
C VAL A 193 -2.28 -1.10 -7.10
N VAL A 194 -1.72 -1.79 -6.11
CA VAL A 194 -2.44 -2.68 -5.20
C VAL A 194 -2.47 -2.10 -3.80
N GLN A 195 -3.67 -1.99 -3.26
CA GLN A 195 -4.00 -1.57 -1.90
C GLN A 195 -4.54 -2.80 -1.14
N TRP A 196 -5.42 -2.60 -0.16
CA TRP A 196 -6.01 -3.68 0.63
C TRP A 196 -7.42 -3.31 1.09
N SER A 197 -8.20 -4.32 1.44
CA SER A 197 -9.51 -4.17 2.08
C SER A 197 -9.52 -4.65 3.53
N VAL A 198 -8.52 -5.45 3.93
CA VAL A 198 -8.37 -5.98 5.29
C VAL A 198 -7.01 -5.58 5.87
N MET A 199 -7.03 -4.97 7.06
CA MET A 199 -5.83 -4.47 7.74
C MET A 199 -5.85 -4.77 9.25
N PRO A 200 -5.07 -5.76 9.73
CA PRO A 200 -5.05 -6.13 11.14
C PRO A 200 -4.11 -5.27 12.01
N ARG A 201 -3.26 -4.44 11.38
CA ARG A 201 -2.24 -3.60 12.04
C ARG A 201 -1.17 -4.40 12.78
N ASP A 202 -0.65 -5.43 12.13
CA ASP A 202 0.36 -6.34 12.68
C ASP A 202 1.69 -5.63 13.01
N TRP A 203 2.07 -4.58 12.27
CA TRP A 203 3.24 -3.74 12.59
C TRP A 203 3.18 -3.06 13.97
N LYS A 204 1.99 -2.95 14.58
CA LYS A 204 1.84 -2.46 15.97
C LYS A 204 2.12 -3.53 17.03
N LYS A 205 2.37 -4.77 16.60
CA LYS A 205 2.64 -5.93 17.46
C LYS A 205 1.60 -6.13 18.59
N PRO A 206 0.28 -6.16 18.28
CA PRO A 206 -0.78 -6.26 19.28
C PRO A 206 -1.01 -7.69 19.85
N GLY A 207 -0.28 -8.69 19.36
CA GLY A 207 -0.46 -10.11 19.65
C GLY A 207 -0.99 -10.89 18.43
N ALA A 208 -0.47 -12.08 18.19
CA ALA A 208 -0.83 -12.91 17.02
C ALA A 208 -2.32 -13.24 16.94
N GLU A 209 -2.94 -13.54 18.10
CA GLU A 209 -4.37 -13.82 18.19
C GLU A 209 -5.23 -12.61 17.80
N VAL A 210 -4.85 -11.43 18.27
CA VAL A 210 -5.52 -10.16 17.94
C VAL A 210 -5.38 -9.85 16.44
N ILE A 211 -4.22 -10.12 15.85
CA ILE A 211 -4.01 -9.97 14.40
C ILE A 211 -4.98 -10.89 13.65
N ALA A 212 -4.99 -12.18 13.99
CA ALA A 212 -5.83 -13.17 13.32
C ALA A 212 -7.33 -12.87 13.49
N GLU A 213 -7.78 -12.47 14.68
CA GLU A 213 -9.16 -12.07 14.93
C GLU A 213 -9.57 -10.86 14.08
N ARG A 214 -8.71 -9.84 13.98
CA ARG A 214 -8.97 -8.66 13.14
C ARG A 214 -9.09 -9.03 11.65
N VAL A 215 -8.29 -9.98 11.17
CA VAL A 215 -8.42 -10.48 9.79
C VAL A 215 -9.78 -11.15 9.62
N VAL A 216 -10.11 -12.11 10.48
CA VAL A 216 -11.37 -12.88 10.38
C VAL A 216 -12.61 -11.98 10.47
N ARG A 217 -12.59 -10.94 11.31
CA ARG A 217 -13.71 -9.99 11.44
C ARG A 217 -13.92 -9.11 10.20
N GLN A 218 -12.88 -8.87 9.41
CA GLN A 218 -12.92 -7.97 8.26
C GLN A 218 -12.98 -8.71 6.92
N VAL A 219 -12.68 -10.01 6.89
CA VAL A 219 -12.58 -10.78 5.65
C VAL A 219 -13.91 -10.84 4.90
N HIS A 220 -13.83 -10.78 3.58
CA HIS A 220 -14.93 -10.96 2.65
C HIS A 220 -14.40 -11.61 1.37
N ASN A 221 -15.31 -12.05 0.50
CA ASN A 221 -14.93 -12.58 -0.81
C ASN A 221 -14.16 -11.52 -1.60
N GLY A 222 -13.05 -11.93 -2.19
CA GLY A 222 -12.15 -11.02 -2.90
C GLY A 222 -11.22 -10.21 -2.01
N ALA A 223 -11.18 -10.41 -0.69
CA ALA A 223 -10.39 -9.56 0.19
C ALA A 223 -8.88 -9.66 -0.09
N ILE A 224 -8.21 -8.50 -0.04
CA ILE A 224 -6.75 -8.39 -0.03
C ILE A 224 -6.34 -8.04 1.41
N ILE A 225 -5.57 -8.93 2.03
CA ILE A 225 -5.14 -8.85 3.42
C ILE A 225 -3.71 -8.29 3.46
N LEU A 226 -3.53 -7.13 4.08
CA LEU A 226 -2.22 -6.52 4.34
C LEU A 226 -1.62 -7.09 5.63
N MET A 227 -0.45 -7.72 5.53
CA MET A 227 0.45 -8.05 6.63
C MET A 227 1.87 -7.63 6.26
N HIS A 228 2.81 -7.80 7.17
CA HIS A 228 4.21 -7.42 6.98
C HIS A 228 5.13 -8.58 7.34
N ASP A 229 6.08 -8.88 6.45
CA ASP A 229 7.22 -9.74 6.76
C ASP A 229 8.48 -8.94 7.08
N GLY A 230 8.51 -7.63 6.74
CA GLY A 230 9.55 -6.67 7.13
C GLY A 230 9.07 -5.53 8.03
N ASP A 231 9.93 -4.52 8.20
CA ASP A 231 9.68 -3.28 8.97
C ASP A 231 10.35 -2.08 8.30
N GLY A 232 9.94 -1.78 7.07
CA GLY A 232 10.65 -0.88 6.16
C GLY A 232 12.13 -1.28 5.96
N LEU A 233 13.05 -0.39 6.32
CA LEU A 233 14.51 -0.60 6.20
C LEU A 233 15.17 -1.18 7.46
N ASN A 234 14.39 -1.46 8.51
CA ASN A 234 14.89 -2.04 9.75
C ASN A 234 15.15 -3.54 9.58
N HIS A 235 16.32 -3.90 9.04
CA HIS A 235 16.73 -5.29 8.86
C HIS A 235 16.73 -6.05 10.21
N GLY A 236 16.08 -7.21 10.23
CA GLY A 236 15.89 -8.00 11.45
C GLY A 236 14.78 -7.47 12.37
N GLY A 237 13.98 -6.49 11.92
CA GLY A 237 12.81 -5.98 12.64
C GLY A 237 11.86 -7.12 13.01
N ASP A 238 11.46 -7.17 14.29
CA ASP A 238 10.68 -8.28 14.83
C ASP A 238 9.30 -8.41 14.15
N ARG A 239 9.05 -9.57 13.55
CA ARG A 239 7.78 -9.98 12.94
C ARG A 239 7.28 -11.33 13.48
N SER A 240 7.75 -11.76 14.65
CA SER A 240 7.34 -13.04 15.29
C SER A 240 5.83 -13.18 15.44
N GLN A 241 5.13 -12.08 15.77
CA GLN A 241 3.68 -12.07 15.85
C GLN A 241 3.00 -12.21 14.49
N SER A 242 3.55 -11.62 13.43
CA SER A 242 3.05 -11.77 12.05
C SER A 242 3.26 -13.20 11.53
N VAL A 243 4.40 -13.83 11.87
CA VAL A 243 4.66 -15.25 11.60
C VAL A 243 3.59 -16.13 12.25
N THR A 244 3.39 -15.99 13.57
CA THR A 244 2.40 -16.80 14.30
C THR A 244 0.97 -16.52 13.82
N ALA A 245 0.64 -15.25 13.54
CA ALA A 245 -0.67 -14.87 13.02
C ALA A 245 -0.93 -15.42 11.62
N THR A 246 0.10 -15.59 10.79
CA THR A 246 -0.03 -16.19 9.44
C THR A 246 -0.64 -17.59 9.53
N GLU A 247 -0.12 -18.44 10.41
CA GLU A 247 -0.65 -19.79 10.61
C GLU A 247 -2.11 -19.75 11.10
N LEU A 248 -2.43 -18.90 12.09
CA LEU A 248 -3.79 -18.75 12.63
C LEU A 248 -4.78 -18.24 11.58
N VAL A 249 -4.38 -17.26 10.77
CA VAL A 249 -5.20 -16.70 9.69
C VAL A 249 -5.51 -17.77 8.66
N ILE A 250 -4.50 -18.53 8.21
CA ILE A 250 -4.68 -19.58 7.20
C ILE A 250 -5.65 -20.65 7.72
N GLN A 251 -5.42 -21.17 8.93
CA GLN A 251 -6.29 -22.17 9.53
C GLN A 251 -7.75 -21.70 9.61
N ARG A 252 -7.99 -20.50 10.13
CA ARG A 252 -9.34 -19.96 10.34
C ARG A 252 -10.07 -19.71 9.02
N LEU A 253 -9.39 -19.14 8.04
CA LEU A 253 -10.01 -18.83 6.75
C LEU A 253 -10.26 -20.10 5.93
N GLN A 254 -9.34 -21.07 5.93
CA GLN A 254 -9.58 -22.37 5.29
C GLN A 254 -10.76 -23.12 5.94
N GLN A 255 -10.89 -23.09 7.27
CA GLN A 255 -12.06 -23.66 7.97
C GLN A 255 -13.38 -22.98 7.56
N GLN A 256 -13.35 -21.70 7.20
CA GLN A 256 -14.50 -20.98 6.65
C GLN A 256 -14.72 -21.21 5.15
N GLY A 257 -13.88 -22.03 4.50
CA GLY A 257 -13.96 -22.37 3.09
C GLY A 257 -13.27 -21.37 2.16
N TYR A 258 -12.44 -20.46 2.68
CA TYR A 258 -11.64 -19.58 1.83
C TYR A 258 -10.44 -20.32 1.23
N ARG A 259 -10.15 -19.99 -0.02
CA ARG A 259 -8.91 -20.36 -0.72
C ARG A 259 -8.02 -19.13 -0.86
N PHE A 260 -6.73 -19.35 -0.68
CA PHE A 260 -5.72 -18.32 -0.81
C PHE A 260 -5.13 -18.33 -2.22
N VAL A 261 -5.00 -17.16 -2.81
CA VAL A 261 -4.48 -16.95 -4.16
C VAL A 261 -3.53 -15.75 -4.16
N THR A 262 -2.68 -15.66 -5.17
CA THR A 262 -1.88 -14.47 -5.46
C THR A 262 -2.77 -13.33 -5.97
N ILE A 263 -2.24 -12.10 -6.03
CA ILE A 263 -3.00 -10.96 -6.59
C ILE A 263 -3.36 -11.20 -8.06
N ASP A 264 -2.46 -11.77 -8.85
CA ASP A 264 -2.72 -12.03 -10.27
C ASP A 264 -3.84 -13.05 -10.48
N GLU A 265 -3.82 -14.14 -9.71
CA GLU A 265 -4.89 -15.15 -9.71
C GLU A 265 -6.22 -14.58 -9.22
N LEU A 266 -6.19 -13.77 -8.15
CA LEU A 266 -7.39 -13.12 -7.62
C LEU A 266 -8.08 -12.25 -8.68
N LEU A 267 -7.29 -11.49 -9.46
CA LEU A 267 -7.81 -10.65 -10.53
C LEU A 267 -8.24 -11.42 -11.77
N ALA A 268 -7.67 -12.61 -11.99
CA ALA A 268 -8.06 -13.50 -13.08
C ALA A 268 -9.34 -14.30 -12.79
N SER A 269 -9.78 -14.41 -11.52
CA SER A 269 -10.92 -15.22 -11.08
C SER A 269 -12.30 -14.81 -11.61
N ASN A 270 -12.39 -13.75 -12.42
CA ASN A 270 -13.63 -13.29 -13.07
C ASN A 270 -13.78 -13.81 -14.51
N ARG A 271 -13.06 -14.88 -14.86
CA ARG A 271 -13.11 -15.54 -16.17
C ARG A 271 -13.76 -16.91 -16.06
#